data_AF-A0A1F6CB53-F1
#
_entry.id   AF-A0A1F6CB53-F1
#
_cell.length_a   1.000
_cell.length_b   1.000
_cell.length_c   1.000
_cell.angle_alpha   90.00
_cell.angle_beta   90.00
_cell.angle_gamma   90.00
#
_symmetry.space_group_name_H-M   'P 1'
#
loop_
_entity.id
_entity.type
_entity.pdbx_description
1 polymer ?
#
loop_
_entity_poly.entity_id
_entity_poly.type
_entity_poly.pdbx_seq_one_letter_code
_entity_poly.pdbx_strand_id
1 'polypeptide(L)'
;MKDEGGDNLFVYGTLRDDGVVRQATGRTFPKVEGTLTGYRRVEASPRFPYPYLVAQEGASVRGTVLLGVDPESLGRLDAYEGGCYERRRVTISTGQGTPEAWVYVGITEEIERMKRNLLR
;
A
#
# COMPACT_ATOMS: atom_id res chain seq x y z
N MET A 1 -22.07 7.39 19.78
CA MET A 1 -20.73 6.79 19.97
C MET A 1 -20.16 6.68 18.58
N LYS A 2 -19.16 7.51 18.24
CA LYS A 2 -18.57 7.46 16.89
C LYS A 2 -17.71 6.21 16.84
N ASP A 3 -17.92 5.37 15.83
CA ASP A 3 -17.05 4.24 15.54
C ASP A 3 -15.60 4.76 15.46
N GLU A 4 -14.78 4.49 16.47
CA GLU A 4 -13.32 4.60 16.36
C GLU A 4 -12.79 3.39 15.57
N GLY A 5 -13.45 3.09 14.45
CA GLY A 5 -13.16 1.97 13.58
C GLY A 5 -11.93 2.30 12.75
N GLY A 6 -10.83 1.61 13.03
CA GLY A 6 -9.66 1.66 12.16
C GLY A 6 -9.95 1.04 10.79
N ASP A 7 -9.32 1.58 9.76
CA ASP A 7 -9.45 1.09 8.39
C ASP A 7 -8.50 -0.08 8.12
N ASN A 8 -8.83 -0.91 7.15
CA ASN A 8 -7.88 -1.90 6.66
C ASN A 8 -6.91 -1.26 5.65
N LEU A 9 -5.66 -1.70 5.65
CA LEU A 9 -4.64 -1.26 4.69
C LEU A 9 -3.95 -2.48 4.06
N PHE A 10 -4.09 -2.63 2.76
CA PHE A 10 -3.38 -3.64 1.98
C PHE A 10 -1.97 -3.14 1.63
N VAL A 11 -0.97 -3.93 2.02
CA VAL A 11 0.44 -3.66 1.82
C VAL A 11 1.10 -4.78 1.01
N TYR A 12 1.94 -4.41 0.05
CA TYR A 12 2.59 -5.33 -0.88
C TYR A 12 4.12 -5.12 -0.97
N GLY A 13 4.65 -4.13 -0.26
CA GLY A 13 6.07 -3.74 -0.25
C GLY A 13 6.68 -3.79 1.15
N THR A 14 7.45 -2.75 1.50
CA THR A 14 8.19 -2.65 2.78
C THR A 14 7.29 -2.65 4.01
N LEU A 15 6.09 -2.07 3.91
CA LEU A 15 5.10 -2.05 5.00
C LEU A 15 4.55 -3.44 5.40
N ARG A 16 4.96 -4.52 4.72
CA ARG A 16 4.69 -5.89 5.20
C ARG A 16 5.49 -6.21 6.48
N ASP A 17 6.61 -5.54 6.70
CA ASP A 17 7.46 -5.69 7.88
C ASP A 17 6.91 -4.92 9.09
N ASP A 18 6.73 -5.59 10.23
CA ASP A 18 6.23 -4.95 11.47
C ASP A 18 7.18 -3.91 12.05
N GLY A 19 8.49 -4.07 11.88
CA GLY A 19 9.50 -3.11 12.30
C GLY A 19 9.35 -1.78 11.54
N VAL A 20 9.12 -1.84 10.22
CA VAL A 20 8.88 -0.65 9.40
C VAL A 20 7.57 0.03 9.80
N VAL A 21 6.49 -0.73 9.94
CA VAL A 21 5.19 -0.20 10.37
C VAL A 21 5.29 0.45 11.74
N ARG A 22 5.99 -0.19 12.69
CA ARG A 22 6.21 0.35 14.03
C ARG A 22 7.10 1.58 14.03
N GLN A 23 8.11 1.65 13.17
CA GLN A 23 8.95 2.84 13.03
C GLN A 23 8.13 4.03 12.51
N ALA A 24 7.27 3.82 11.51
CA ALA A 24 6.44 4.87 10.93
C ALA A 24 5.30 5.30 11.87
N THR A 25 4.63 4.35 12.52
CA THR A 25 3.37 4.59 13.25
C THR A 25 3.50 4.56 14.77
N GLY A 26 4.56 3.98 15.32
CA GLY A 26 4.69 3.66 16.74
C GLY A 26 3.89 2.43 17.19
N ARG A 27 3.14 1.78 16.28
CA ARG A 27 2.22 0.67 16.57
C ARG A 27 2.49 -0.53 15.66
N THR A 28 1.91 -1.67 16.01
CA THR A 28 1.80 -2.85 15.13
C THR A 28 0.33 -3.20 14.98
N PHE A 29 -0.05 -3.78 13.84
CA PHE A 29 -1.44 -4.11 13.53
C PHE A 29 -1.58 -5.61 13.27
N PRO A 30 -2.72 -6.23 13.62
CA PRO A 30 -3.03 -7.59 13.18
C PRO A 30 -3.00 -7.69 11.65
N LYS A 31 -2.57 -8.85 11.15
CA LYS A 31 -2.34 -9.07 9.72
C LYS A 31 -3.06 -10.31 9.22
N VAL A 32 -3.59 -10.21 8.00
CA VAL A 32 -4.08 -11.37 7.24
C VAL A 32 -3.55 -11.33 5.82
N GLU A 33 -3.22 -12.48 5.24
CA GLU A 33 -2.82 -12.55 3.83
C GLU A 33 -4.01 -12.26 2.92
N GLY A 34 -3.75 -11.55 1.83
CA GLY A 34 -4.78 -11.13 0.88
C GLY A 34 -4.25 -11.06 -0.55
N THR A 35 -5.19 -11.08 -1.50
CA THR A 35 -4.93 -10.94 -2.92
C THR A 35 -5.76 -9.79 -3.48
N LEU A 36 -5.07 -8.82 -4.10
CA LEU A 36 -5.66 -7.73 -4.85
C LEU A 36 -5.71 -8.12 -6.33
N THR A 37 -6.88 -8.08 -6.96
CA THR A 37 -7.06 -8.32 -8.40
C THR A 37 -7.14 -7.00 -9.17
N GLY A 38 -6.89 -7.04 -10.49
CA GLY A 38 -6.96 -5.85 -11.36
C GLY A 38 -5.73 -4.94 -11.29
N TYR A 39 -4.68 -5.38 -10.59
CA TYR A 39 -3.41 -4.67 -10.48
C TYR A 39 -2.25 -5.62 -10.77
N ARG A 40 -1.20 -5.07 -11.37
CA ARG A 40 0.11 -5.71 -11.49
C ARG A 40 1.12 -4.93 -10.66
N ARG A 41 1.98 -5.66 -9.95
CA ARG A 41 3.16 -5.09 -9.29
C ARG A 41 4.29 -4.89 -10.31
N VAL A 42 4.80 -3.67 -10.37
CA VAL A 42 6.05 -3.32 -11.05
C VAL A 42 7.16 -3.37 -10.02
N GLU A 43 8.19 -4.18 -10.27
CA GLU A 43 9.33 -4.28 -9.37
C GLU A 43 10.22 -3.04 -9.43
N ALA A 44 10.98 -2.84 -8.35
CA ALA A 44 12.00 -1.82 -8.29
C ALA A 44 12.99 -1.94 -9.47
N SER A 45 13.47 -0.80 -9.94
CA SER A 45 14.46 -0.69 -11.00
C SER A 45 15.53 0.34 -10.64
N PRO A 46 16.70 0.36 -11.30
CA PRO A 46 17.72 1.38 -11.06
C PRO A 46 17.20 2.83 -11.25
N ARG A 47 16.15 3.02 -12.06
CA ARG A 47 15.52 4.33 -12.31
C ARG A 47 14.45 4.70 -11.29
N PHE A 48 13.93 3.72 -10.54
CA PHE A 48 12.93 3.91 -9.50
C PHE A 48 13.01 2.73 -8.52
N PRO A 49 13.68 2.89 -7.36
CA PRO A 49 14.07 1.78 -6.49
C PRO A 49 12.93 1.24 -5.61
N TYR A 50 11.68 1.59 -5.91
CA TYR A 50 10.52 1.21 -5.12
C TYR A 50 9.51 0.46 -5.99
N PRO A 51 8.91 -0.65 -5.50
CA PRO A 51 7.84 -1.31 -6.22
C PRO A 51 6.56 -0.47 -6.19
N TYR A 52 5.74 -0.57 -7.23
CA TYR A 52 4.46 0.14 -7.29
C TYR A 52 3.42 -0.66 -8.06
N LEU A 53 2.15 -0.37 -7.79
CA LEU A 53 1.03 -1.00 -8.50
C LEU A 53 0.59 -0.16 -9.70
N VAL A 54 0.28 -0.85 -10.79
CA VAL A 54 -0.40 -0.30 -11.97
C VAL A 54 -1.65 -1.10 -12.25
N ALA A 55 -2.72 -0.45 -12.70
CA ALA A 55 -3.95 -1.14 -13.09
C ALA A 55 -3.66 -2.07 -14.28
N GLN A 56 -4.09 -3.32 -14.17
CA GLN A 56 -3.99 -4.32 -15.23
C GLN A 56 -5.05 -5.39 -15.04
N GLU A 57 -5.98 -5.47 -16.00
CA GLU A 57 -7.03 -6.48 -16.00
C GLU A 57 -6.45 -7.90 -16.05
N GLY A 58 -7.08 -8.84 -15.33
CA GLY A 58 -6.62 -10.23 -15.22
C GLY A 58 -5.36 -10.44 -14.36
N ALA A 59 -4.68 -9.37 -13.93
CA ALA A 59 -3.54 -9.46 -13.03
C ALA A 59 -3.98 -9.54 -11.55
N SER A 60 -3.09 -10.07 -10.71
CA SER A 60 -3.29 -10.06 -9.26
C SER A 60 -1.96 -9.88 -8.51
N VAL A 61 -2.06 -9.35 -7.30
CA VAL A 61 -0.94 -9.13 -6.39
C VAL A 61 -1.26 -9.74 -5.04
N ARG A 62 -0.36 -10.60 -4.55
CA ARG A 62 -0.39 -11.10 -3.18
C ARG A 62 0.25 -10.08 -2.24
N GLY A 63 -0.36 -9.90 -1.09
CA GLY A 63 0.12 -9.01 -0.05
C GLY A 63 -0.55 -9.32 1.28
N THR A 64 -0.47 -8.35 2.17
CA THR A 64 -0.93 -8.50 3.55
C THR A 64 -1.87 -7.34 3.87
N VAL A 65 -2.98 -7.61 4.54
CA VAL A 65 -3.92 -6.60 5.03
C VAL A 65 -3.61 -6.33 6.49
N LEU A 66 -3.21 -5.11 6.81
CA LEU A 66 -3.17 -4.58 8.17
C LEU A 66 -4.60 -4.25 8.59
N LEU A 67 -5.05 -4.80 9.71
CA LEU A 67 -6.42 -4.63 10.20
C LEU A 67 -6.51 -3.52 11.23
N GLY A 68 -7.55 -2.69 11.14
CA GLY A 68 -7.86 -1.69 12.16
C GLY A 68 -6.81 -0.58 12.30
N VAL A 69 -6.23 -0.13 11.19
CA VAL A 69 -5.30 1.00 11.14
C VAL A 69 -6.07 2.28 11.45
N ASP A 70 -5.78 2.87 12.60
CA ASP A 70 -6.43 4.10 13.03
C ASP A 70 -6.05 5.30 12.13
N PRO A 71 -6.87 6.37 12.10
CA PRO A 71 -6.63 7.52 11.23
C PRO A 71 -5.29 8.22 11.44
N GLU A 72 -4.76 8.25 12.67
CA GLU A 72 -3.45 8.87 12.94
C GLU A 72 -2.32 8.05 12.33
N SER A 73 -2.35 6.74 12.54
CA SER A 73 -1.39 5.80 11.95
C SER A 73 -1.46 5.81 10.42
N LEU A 74 -2.67 5.90 9.86
CA LEU A 74 -2.86 6.00 8.41
C LEU A 74 -2.24 7.28 7.85
N GLY A 75 -2.40 8.43 8.52
CA GLY A 75 -1.76 9.69 8.12
C GLY A 75 -0.23 9.66 8.23
N ARG A 76 0.33 8.93 9.20
CA ARG A 76 1.79 8.71 9.28
C ARG A 76 2.30 7.85 8.12
N LEU A 77 1.53 6.84 7.72
CA LEU A 77 1.86 5.99 6.57
C LEU A 77 1.77 6.76 5.24
N ASP A 78 0.83 7.70 5.12
CA ASP A 78 0.78 8.62 3.97
C ASP A 78 2.08 9.41 3.84
N ALA A 79 2.55 9.97 4.96
CA ALA A 79 3.79 10.74 4.99
C ALA A 79 5.02 9.87 4.67
N TYR A 80 5.00 8.60 5.07
CA TYR A 80 6.07 7.64 4.80
C TYR A 80 6.19 7.28 3.30
N GLU A 81 5.07 7.01 2.63
CA GLU A 81 5.06 6.64 1.20
C GLU A 81 5.38 7.84 0.28
N GLY A 82 4.99 9.05 0.71
CA GLY A 82 5.34 10.30 0.05
C GLY A 82 4.63 10.52 -1.30
N GLY A 83 5.10 11.51 -2.06
CA GLY A 83 4.33 12.07 -3.20
C GLY A 83 4.28 11.21 -4.47
N CYS A 84 4.96 10.07 -4.54
CA CYS A 84 4.87 9.16 -5.71
C CYS A 84 3.73 8.15 -5.60
N TYR A 85 2.99 8.15 -4.49
CA TYR A 85 1.92 7.21 -4.22
C TYR A 85 0.63 7.94 -3.84
N GLU A 86 -0.50 7.35 -4.20
CA GLU A 86 -1.82 7.79 -3.75
C GLU A 86 -2.58 6.62 -3.11
N ARG A 87 -3.44 6.91 -2.14
CA ARG A 87 -4.33 5.91 -1.56
C ARG A 87 -5.55 5.69 -2.44
N ARG A 88 -5.88 4.42 -2.69
CA ARG A 88 -7.13 4.01 -3.33
C ARG A 88 -7.87 2.99 -2.49
N ARG A 89 -9.20 3.04 -2.50
CA ARG A 89 -10.03 1.96 -1.95
C ARG A 89 -10.09 0.80 -2.93
N VAL A 90 -9.88 -0.40 -2.39
CA VAL A 90 -9.92 -1.65 -3.13
C VAL A 90 -10.57 -2.74 -2.28
N THR A 91 -11.09 -3.76 -2.94
CA THR A 91 -11.57 -4.98 -2.31
C THR A 91 -10.48 -6.03 -2.37
N ILE A 92 -10.14 -6.63 -1.23
CA ILE A 92 -9.08 -7.64 -1.12
C ILE A 92 -9.71 -9.01 -0.90
N SER A 93 -9.34 -10.01 -1.71
CA SER A 93 -9.73 -11.39 -1.44
C SER A 93 -8.83 -11.97 -0.35
N THR A 94 -9.43 -12.39 0.77
CA THR A 94 -8.75 -13.05 1.88
C THR A 94 -9.39 -14.41 2.13
N GLY A 95 -8.73 -15.26 2.92
CA GLY A 95 -9.32 -16.54 3.34
C GLY A 95 -10.57 -16.40 4.22
N GLN A 96 -10.88 -15.18 4.71
CA GLN A 96 -12.00 -14.90 5.62
C GLN A 96 -13.11 -14.05 4.95
N GLY A 97 -12.97 -13.73 3.67
CA GLY A 97 -13.91 -12.89 2.93
C GLY A 97 -13.23 -11.82 2.10
N THR A 98 -13.99 -10.79 1.73
CA THR A 98 -13.56 -9.72 0.81
C THR A 98 -13.62 -8.34 1.45
N PRO A 99 -12.79 -8.03 2.46
CA PRO A 99 -12.81 -6.72 3.10
C PRO A 99 -12.41 -5.61 2.13
N GLU A 100 -12.99 -4.42 2.33
CA GLU A 100 -12.45 -3.19 1.77
C GLU A 100 -11.19 -2.79 2.53
N ALA A 101 -10.20 -2.32 1.79
CA ALA A 101 -8.95 -1.79 2.32
C ALA A 101 -8.46 -0.60 1.50
N TRP A 102 -7.68 0.26 2.12
CA TRP A 102 -6.81 1.19 1.41
C TRP A 102 -5.63 0.43 0.79
N VAL A 103 -5.07 0.98 -0.29
CA VAL A 103 -3.79 0.54 -0.86
C VAL A 103 -3.07 1.76 -1.42
N TYR A 104 -1.75 1.80 -1.30
CA TYR A 104 -0.93 2.80 -1.99
C TYR A 104 -0.64 2.34 -3.42
N VAL A 105 -1.07 3.11 -4.43
CA VAL A 105 -0.75 2.84 -5.84
C VAL A 105 0.21 3.89 -6.35
N GLY A 106 1.09 3.51 -7.28
CA GLY A 106 2.04 4.46 -7.85
C GLY A 106 1.33 5.47 -8.75
N ILE A 107 1.64 6.76 -8.56
CA ILE A 107 1.19 7.81 -9.47
C ILE A 107 2.14 7.79 -10.68
N THR A 108 1.71 7.14 -11.77
CA THR A 108 2.55 6.91 -12.95
C THR A 108 3.24 8.19 -13.45
N GLU A 109 2.53 9.32 -13.48
CA GLU A 109 3.09 10.60 -13.92
C GLU A 109 4.25 11.08 -13.05
N GLU A 110 4.10 11.00 -11.72
CA GLU A 110 5.11 11.40 -10.74
C GLU A 110 6.32 10.46 -10.78
N ILE A 111 6.08 9.16 -10.93
CA ILE A 111 7.11 8.14 -11.07
C ILE A 111 7.91 8.38 -12.36
N GLU A 112 7.24 8.62 -13.49
CA GLU A 112 7.93 8.91 -14.75
C GLU A 112 8.70 10.25 -14.70
N ARG A 113 8.17 11.26 -13.99
CA ARG A 113 8.89 12.51 -13.72
C ARG A 113 10.16 12.26 -12.90
N MET A 114 10.08 11.44 -11.85
CA MET A 114 11.22 11.09 -11.01
C MET A 114 12.28 10.31 -11.79
N LYS A 115 11.87 9.32 -12.59
CA LYS A 115 12.76 8.55 -13.49
C LYS A 115 13.53 9.45 -14.46
N ARG A 116 12.90 10.52 -14.98
CA ARG A 116 13.56 11.49 -15.88
C ARG A 116 14.58 12.37 -15.16
N ASN A 117 14.30 12.75 -13.91
CA ASN A 117 15.19 13.63 -13.14
C ASN A 117 16.47 12.93 -12.65
N LEU A 118 16.46 11.60 -12.53
CA LEU A 118 17.62 10.77 -12.16
C LEU A 118 18.61 10.52 -13.33
N LEU A 119 18.37 11.09 -14.51
CA LEU A 119 19.24 10.99 -15.69
C LEU A 119 20.29 12.12 -15.81
N ARG A 120 20.55 12.87 -14.72
CA ARG A 120 21.57 13.93 -14.68
C ARG A 120 22.77 13.51 -13.86
#